data_AF-Q987C3-F1
#
_entry.id   AF-Q987C3-F1
#
_cell.length_a   1.000
_cell.length_b   1.000
_cell.length_c   1.000
_cell.angle_alpha   90.00
_cell.angle_beta   90.00
_cell.angle_gamma   90.00
#
_symmetry.space_group_name_H-M   'P 1'
#
loop_
_entity.id
_entity.type
_entity.pdbx_description
1 polymer ?
#
loop_
_entity_poly.entity_id
_entity_poly.type
_entity_poly.pdbx_seq_one_letter_code
_entity_poly.pdbx_strand_id
1 'polypeptide(L)'
;MMQSRTARIRALAQHDVGEAQRALAALLGDLFAMAPGNVRINVDKYSLNSLNGFFDSEGQAYFFKFHQEEREEGMTGEYYRAEILSRAGLPVDQPVHMSAQPGEQILVYRRRTDPRFSDVLFALDTEDDAGKRREAVRAERNLSARLLEVYLETLHPVTVAEVSAEPIHRLFYERLIDADTRLSPGGRLADFYVGKPFVFPGMELDWDRFSRLKFVINGQLYKSSIGELFDAAAARLRPDRLADAGGVVAHGDAHNANVWYTEEAGRAELSFFDPAFAGSHIPTLLAEVKATFHNIFAHPFWLYDPAIATETFRAQARLEGNLLHVDTDWDLSPVRRDLLEVKATALWRPLLLELKRRGMLPADWRAVLRSGLFLSPTLVMNLRAGARSHTPASSLIAFSVAIMVGSEPDGGADRVTDFLDLIDPESASG
;
A
#
# COMPACT_ATOMS: atom_id res chain seq x y z
N MET A 1 11.52 -14.22 -26.88
CA MET A 1 10.68 -14.22 -25.67
C MET A 1 9.23 -14.11 -26.14
N MET A 2 8.35 -15.01 -25.70
CA MET A 2 6.91 -14.81 -25.89
C MET A 2 6.51 -13.59 -25.07
N GLN A 3 5.88 -12.61 -25.71
CA GLN A 3 5.35 -11.41 -25.04
C GLN A 3 4.25 -11.83 -24.06
N SER A 4 4.26 -11.32 -22.83
CA SER A 4 3.21 -11.63 -21.84
C SER A 4 1.83 -11.28 -22.39
N ARG A 5 0.88 -12.22 -22.27
CA ARG A 5 -0.50 -12.01 -22.71
C ARG A 5 -1.21 -11.00 -21.81
N THR A 6 -0.99 -11.08 -20.50
CA THR A 6 -1.53 -10.09 -19.55
C THR A 6 -0.96 -8.70 -19.81
N ALA A 7 0.33 -8.61 -20.20
CA ALA A 7 0.95 -7.36 -20.62
C ALA A 7 0.32 -6.76 -21.87
N ARG A 8 0.10 -7.59 -22.89
CA ARG A 8 -0.57 -7.16 -24.11
C ARG A 8 -2.01 -6.71 -23.81
N ILE A 9 -2.77 -7.45 -23.02
CA ILE A 9 -4.15 -7.09 -22.64
C ILE A 9 -4.18 -5.74 -21.93
N ARG A 10 -3.26 -5.48 -20.98
CA ARG A 10 -3.18 -4.20 -20.27
C ARG A 10 -2.84 -3.04 -21.21
N ALA A 11 -1.88 -3.24 -22.12
CA ALA A 11 -1.53 -2.23 -23.12
C ALA A 11 -2.72 -1.92 -24.05
N LEU A 12 -3.44 -2.95 -24.50
CA LEU A 12 -4.66 -2.78 -25.29
C LEU A 12 -5.74 -2.03 -24.50
N ALA A 13 -5.93 -2.32 -23.21
CA ALA A 13 -6.96 -1.67 -22.41
C ALA A 13 -6.79 -0.14 -22.29
N GLN A 14 -5.60 0.41 -22.59
CA GLN A 14 -5.35 1.84 -22.61
C GLN A 14 -5.80 2.54 -23.91
N HIS A 15 -5.96 1.80 -25.01
CA HIS A 15 -6.14 2.37 -26.34
C HIS A 15 -7.28 1.73 -27.15
N ASP A 16 -7.56 0.44 -26.93
CA ASP A 16 -8.65 -0.32 -27.52
C ASP A 16 -9.22 -1.33 -26.50
N VAL A 17 -10.17 -0.85 -25.70
CA VAL A 17 -10.85 -1.65 -24.68
C VAL A 17 -11.57 -2.86 -25.30
N GLY A 18 -12.10 -2.71 -26.51
CA GLY A 18 -12.80 -3.80 -27.20
C GLY A 18 -11.87 -4.94 -27.59
N GLU A 19 -10.68 -4.64 -28.11
CA GLU A 19 -9.65 -5.65 -28.37
C GLU A 19 -9.15 -6.28 -27.06
N ALA A 20 -8.93 -5.47 -26.02
CA ALA A 20 -8.51 -5.97 -24.71
C ALA A 20 -9.52 -6.97 -24.12
N GLN A 21 -10.82 -6.67 -24.19
CA GLN A 21 -11.89 -7.57 -23.74
C GLN A 21 -11.93 -8.88 -24.54
N ARG A 22 -11.73 -8.84 -25.87
CA ARG A 22 -11.65 -10.05 -26.70
C ARG A 22 -10.43 -10.89 -26.37
N ALA A 23 -9.27 -10.25 -26.21
CA ALA A 23 -8.03 -10.93 -25.84
C ALA A 23 -8.13 -11.58 -24.44
N LEU A 24 -8.80 -10.90 -23.52
CA LEU A 24 -9.08 -11.43 -22.18
C LEU A 24 -10.07 -12.61 -22.21
N ALA A 25 -11.14 -12.52 -23.02
CA ALA A 25 -12.07 -13.62 -23.20
C ALA A 25 -11.35 -14.88 -23.72
N ALA A 26 -10.44 -14.71 -24.70
CA ALA A 26 -9.61 -15.80 -25.19
C ALA A 26 -8.67 -16.35 -24.12
N LEU A 27 -8.02 -15.50 -23.31
CA LEU A 27 -7.17 -15.92 -22.20
C LEU A 27 -7.93 -16.77 -21.17
N LEU A 28 -9.12 -16.32 -20.76
CA LEU A 28 -9.97 -17.05 -19.81
C LEU A 28 -10.43 -18.40 -20.38
N GLY A 29 -10.75 -18.45 -21.67
CA GLY A 29 -11.09 -19.69 -22.37
C GLY A 29 -9.92 -20.67 -22.43
N ASP A 30 -8.72 -20.19 -22.78
CA ASP A 30 -7.53 -21.04 -22.90
C ASP A 30 -7.07 -21.59 -21.55
N LEU A 31 -7.08 -20.77 -20.49
CA LEU A 31 -6.58 -21.15 -19.18
C LEU A 31 -7.55 -22.04 -18.40
N PHE A 32 -8.85 -21.76 -18.49
CA PHE A 32 -9.86 -22.33 -17.58
C PHE A 32 -10.97 -23.09 -18.30
N ALA A 33 -10.88 -23.25 -19.61
CA ALA A 33 -11.93 -23.86 -20.45
C ALA A 33 -13.31 -23.20 -20.27
N MET A 34 -13.33 -21.92 -19.92
CA MET A 34 -14.57 -21.14 -19.73
C MET A 34 -15.08 -20.59 -21.07
N ALA A 35 -16.39 -20.36 -21.16
CA ALA A 35 -16.99 -19.57 -22.23
C ALA A 35 -17.40 -18.18 -21.67
N PRO A 36 -16.47 -17.22 -21.58
CA PRO A 36 -16.76 -15.92 -20.98
C PRO A 36 -17.61 -15.06 -21.92
N GLY A 37 -18.80 -14.69 -21.44
CA GLY A 37 -19.66 -13.65 -22.02
C GLY A 37 -19.56 -12.34 -21.24
N ASN A 38 -20.05 -11.25 -21.83
CA ASN A 38 -20.16 -9.93 -21.18
C ASN A 38 -18.88 -9.44 -20.49
N VAL A 39 -17.70 -9.79 -21.01
CA VAL A 39 -16.41 -9.38 -20.44
C VAL A 39 -16.34 -7.85 -20.42
N ARG A 40 -16.11 -7.26 -19.25
CA ARG A 40 -15.98 -5.82 -19.03
C ARG A 40 -14.74 -5.54 -18.20
N ILE A 41 -13.88 -4.65 -18.70
CA ILE A 41 -12.73 -4.15 -17.95
C ILE A 41 -13.18 -2.92 -17.17
N ASN A 42 -12.86 -2.87 -15.87
CA ASN A 42 -13.17 -1.72 -15.04
C ASN A 42 -12.09 -0.65 -15.15
N VAL A 43 -12.51 0.61 -15.12
CA VAL A 43 -11.62 1.75 -14.83
C VAL A 43 -11.81 2.08 -13.34
N ASP A 44 -11.06 1.38 -12.49
CA ASP A 44 -11.14 1.54 -11.02
C ASP A 44 -9.98 2.38 -10.50
N LYS A 45 -10.30 3.45 -9.75
CA LYS A 45 -9.32 4.38 -9.16
C LYS A 45 -8.36 3.72 -8.17
N TYR A 46 -8.76 2.60 -7.55
CA TYR A 46 -7.92 1.87 -6.61
C TYR A 46 -6.98 0.86 -7.29
N SER A 47 -7.18 0.57 -8.58
CA SER A 47 -6.45 -0.46 -9.32
C SER A 47 -5.28 0.14 -10.09
N LEU A 48 -4.26 0.61 -9.35
CA LEU A 48 -3.13 1.38 -9.89
C LEU A 48 -2.21 0.55 -10.81
N ASN A 49 -1.85 -0.66 -10.36
CA ASN A 49 -0.87 -1.56 -11.00
C ASN A 49 -1.51 -2.90 -11.42
N SER A 50 -2.84 -2.96 -11.41
CA SER A 50 -3.62 -4.16 -11.73
C SER A 50 -4.71 -3.82 -12.74
N LEU A 51 -5.06 -4.78 -13.59
CA LEU A 51 -6.25 -4.71 -14.42
C LEU A 51 -7.29 -5.68 -13.85
N ASN A 52 -8.53 -5.23 -13.74
CA ASN A 52 -9.63 -6.03 -13.21
C ASN A 52 -10.92 -5.79 -14.01
N GLY A 53 -11.93 -6.62 -13.73
CA GLY A 53 -13.23 -6.47 -14.36
C GLY A 53 -14.17 -7.62 -14.05
N PHE A 54 -15.23 -7.72 -14.84
CA PHE A 54 -16.28 -8.71 -14.67
C PHE A 54 -16.52 -9.49 -15.96
N PHE A 55 -17.03 -10.70 -15.82
CA PHE A 55 -17.55 -11.49 -16.94
C PHE A 55 -18.60 -12.49 -16.43
N ASP A 56 -19.39 -13.04 -17.33
CA ASP A 56 -20.32 -14.11 -17.03
C ASP A 56 -19.86 -15.40 -17.70
N SER A 57 -20.03 -16.55 -17.06
CA SER A 57 -19.83 -17.84 -17.71
C SER A 57 -20.75 -18.89 -17.09
N GLU A 58 -21.38 -19.72 -17.92
CA GLU A 58 -22.28 -20.79 -17.47
C GLU A 58 -23.39 -20.31 -16.52
N GLY A 59 -23.91 -19.10 -16.74
CA GLY A 59 -24.97 -18.49 -15.92
C GLY A 59 -24.50 -17.95 -14.56
N GLN A 60 -23.19 -17.92 -14.30
CA GLN A 60 -22.57 -17.35 -13.10
C GLN A 60 -21.82 -16.06 -13.44
N ALA A 61 -21.79 -15.12 -12.50
CA ALA A 61 -21.04 -13.88 -12.62
C ALA A 61 -19.71 -13.97 -11.87
N TYR A 62 -18.66 -13.48 -12.52
CA TYR A 62 -17.28 -13.54 -12.03
C TYR A 62 -16.64 -12.16 -12.00
N PHE A 63 -15.66 -12.03 -11.11
CA PHE A 63 -14.71 -10.92 -11.06
C PHE A 63 -13.32 -11.49 -11.39
N PHE A 64 -12.56 -10.81 -12.24
CA PHE A 64 -11.17 -11.18 -12.50
C PHE A 64 -10.24 -10.05 -12.10
N LYS A 65 -9.02 -10.39 -11.72
CA LYS A 65 -7.94 -9.43 -11.47
C LYS A 65 -6.60 -10.06 -11.81
N PHE A 66 -5.72 -9.26 -12.40
CA PHE A 66 -4.30 -9.59 -12.47
C PHE A 66 -3.45 -8.35 -12.20
N HIS A 67 -2.33 -8.58 -11.54
CA HIS A 67 -1.29 -7.58 -11.37
C HIS A 67 -0.34 -7.66 -12.55
N GLN A 68 0.22 -6.52 -12.92
CA GLN A 68 1.36 -6.49 -13.81
C GLN A 68 2.37 -5.50 -13.27
N GLU A 69 3.42 -6.04 -12.65
CA GLU A 69 4.62 -5.29 -12.33
C GLU A 69 5.58 -5.30 -13.53
N GLU A 70 6.48 -4.32 -13.59
CA GLU A 70 7.50 -4.26 -14.64
C GLU A 70 8.39 -5.52 -14.59
N ARG A 71 8.63 -6.13 -15.76
CA ARG A 71 9.48 -7.33 -15.93
C ARG A 71 8.99 -8.59 -15.18
N GLU A 72 7.69 -8.70 -14.88
CA GLU A 72 7.08 -9.90 -14.27
C GLU A 72 7.22 -11.18 -15.14
N GLU A 73 7.48 -11.02 -16.45
CA GLU A 73 7.67 -12.11 -17.43
C GLU A 73 8.81 -13.08 -17.08
N GLY A 74 9.80 -12.64 -16.29
CA GLY A 74 10.97 -13.43 -15.91
C GLY A 74 10.91 -14.08 -14.52
N MET A 75 9.82 -13.88 -13.76
CA MET A 75 9.79 -14.23 -12.34
C MET A 75 9.00 -15.51 -12.07
N THR A 76 9.67 -16.48 -11.47
CA THR A 76 9.09 -17.72 -10.92
C THR A 76 8.65 -17.47 -9.48
N GLY A 77 7.45 -17.91 -9.12
CA GLY A 77 6.93 -17.78 -7.76
C GLY A 77 5.45 -18.12 -7.71
N GLU A 78 5.13 -19.18 -6.99
CA GLU A 78 3.80 -19.77 -6.84
C GLU A 78 2.74 -18.73 -6.39
N TYR A 79 1.70 -18.56 -7.19
CA TYR A 79 0.51 -17.76 -6.84
C TYR A 79 -0.44 -18.53 -5.88
N TYR A 80 0.11 -19.30 -4.94
CA TYR A 80 -0.61 -19.97 -3.85
C TYR A 80 -0.91 -19.02 -2.66
N ARG A 81 -0.97 -17.71 -2.92
CA ARG A 81 -0.89 -16.68 -1.88
C ARG A 81 -2.14 -16.59 -1.01
N ALA A 82 -3.33 -16.84 -1.57
CA ALA A 82 -4.56 -16.90 -0.78
C ALA A 82 -4.63 -18.15 0.11
N GLU A 83 -4.03 -19.26 -0.33
CA GLU A 83 -3.99 -20.47 0.47
C GLU A 83 -3.01 -20.33 1.65
N ILE A 84 -1.87 -19.65 1.48
CA ILE A 84 -0.95 -19.31 2.58
C ILE A 84 -1.70 -18.62 3.73
N LEU A 85 -2.49 -17.59 3.41
CA LEU A 85 -3.26 -16.84 4.41
C LEU A 85 -4.38 -17.69 5.03
N SER A 86 -5.11 -18.47 4.21
CA SER A 86 -6.22 -19.30 4.69
C SER A 86 -5.74 -20.44 5.60
N ARG A 87 -4.62 -21.11 5.26
CA ARG A 87 -4.02 -22.15 6.11
C ARG A 87 -3.53 -21.61 7.44
N ALA A 88 -3.05 -20.36 7.46
CA ALA A 88 -2.71 -19.65 8.69
C ALA A 88 -3.96 -19.15 9.46
N GLY A 89 -5.16 -19.33 8.91
CA GLY A 89 -6.42 -19.02 9.58
C GLY A 89 -6.86 -17.56 9.45
N LEU A 90 -6.33 -16.80 8.49
CA LEU A 90 -6.84 -15.46 8.17
C LEU A 90 -8.13 -15.54 7.36
N PRO A 91 -9.08 -14.59 7.56
CA PRO A 91 -10.28 -14.52 6.75
C PRO A 91 -9.91 -13.99 5.36
N VAL A 92 -9.84 -14.88 4.37
CA VAL A 92 -9.49 -14.53 2.99
C VAL A 92 -10.43 -15.22 2.00
N ASP A 93 -10.96 -14.43 1.07
CA ASP A 93 -11.76 -14.91 -0.05
C ASP A 93 -10.87 -15.64 -1.05
N GLN A 94 -11.29 -16.82 -1.48
CA GLN A 94 -10.51 -17.67 -2.37
C GLN A 94 -10.96 -17.50 -3.82
N PRO A 95 -10.02 -17.37 -4.77
CA PRO A 95 -10.38 -17.42 -6.18
C PRO A 95 -10.92 -18.81 -6.54
N VAL A 96 -11.92 -18.85 -7.41
CA VAL A 96 -12.47 -20.09 -7.97
C VAL A 96 -11.61 -20.64 -9.11
N HIS A 97 -10.89 -19.77 -9.83
CA HIS A 97 -9.87 -20.15 -10.80
C HIS A 97 -8.64 -19.26 -10.67
N MET A 98 -7.46 -19.81 -10.90
CA MET A 98 -6.21 -19.07 -10.87
C MET A 98 -5.21 -19.62 -11.89
N SER A 99 -4.43 -18.75 -12.51
CA SER A 99 -3.23 -19.11 -13.25
C SER A 99 -2.03 -18.42 -12.61
N ALA A 100 -0.97 -19.20 -12.40
CA ALA A 100 0.31 -18.75 -11.88
C ALA A 100 1.40 -18.65 -12.97
N GLN A 101 1.06 -18.92 -14.23
CA GLN A 101 2.05 -19.01 -15.30
C GLN A 101 2.65 -17.64 -15.62
N PRO A 102 3.99 -17.50 -15.74
CA PRO A 102 4.63 -16.27 -16.15
C PRO A 102 4.03 -15.65 -17.41
N GLY A 103 3.50 -14.43 -17.29
CA GLY A 103 2.87 -13.70 -18.39
C GLY A 103 1.38 -14.02 -18.63
N GLU A 104 0.80 -14.91 -17.84
CA GLU A 104 -0.60 -15.32 -17.86
C GLU A 104 -1.22 -15.37 -16.46
N GLN A 105 -0.62 -14.66 -15.49
CA GLN A 105 -1.12 -14.63 -14.12
C GLN A 105 -2.47 -13.94 -14.05
N ILE A 106 -3.48 -14.62 -13.54
CA ILE A 106 -4.83 -14.08 -13.38
C ILE A 106 -5.59 -14.84 -12.30
N LEU A 107 -6.34 -14.11 -11.49
CA LEU A 107 -7.25 -14.63 -10.47
C LEU A 107 -8.69 -14.38 -10.89
N VAL A 108 -9.55 -15.37 -10.70
CA VAL A 108 -10.99 -15.30 -10.94
C VAL A 108 -11.71 -15.64 -9.65
N TYR A 109 -12.58 -14.74 -9.20
CA TYR A 109 -13.44 -14.88 -8.03
C TYR A 109 -14.89 -14.95 -8.45
N ARG A 110 -15.75 -15.51 -7.59
CA ARG A 110 -17.19 -15.26 -7.72
C ARG A 110 -17.44 -13.78 -7.55
N ARG A 111 -18.32 -13.20 -8.36
CA ARG A 111 -18.66 -11.80 -8.23
C ARG A 111 -19.37 -11.56 -6.90
N ARG A 112 -18.84 -10.66 -6.09
CA ARG A 112 -19.48 -10.16 -4.87
C ARG A 112 -20.20 -8.85 -5.14
N THR A 113 -21.22 -8.58 -4.33
CA THR A 113 -21.94 -7.30 -4.27
C THR A 113 -21.63 -6.53 -2.99
N ASP A 114 -20.93 -7.16 -2.05
CA ASP A 114 -20.48 -6.50 -0.81
C ASP A 114 -19.54 -5.33 -1.14
N PRO A 115 -19.63 -4.22 -0.41
CA PRO A 115 -18.70 -3.11 -0.58
C PRO A 115 -17.29 -3.52 -0.17
N ARG A 116 -16.27 -2.90 -0.79
CA ARG A 116 -14.93 -2.95 -0.21
C ARG A 116 -14.89 -2.04 1.00
N PHE A 117 -14.02 -2.33 1.95
CA PHE A 117 -13.87 -1.48 3.12
C PHE A 117 -13.42 -0.06 2.74
N SER A 118 -12.66 0.10 1.65
CA SER A 118 -12.34 1.41 1.09
C SER A 118 -13.58 2.22 0.68
N ASP A 119 -14.62 1.56 0.17
CA ASP A 119 -15.86 2.24 -0.26
C ASP A 119 -16.65 2.73 0.96
N VAL A 120 -16.72 1.93 2.03
CA VAL A 120 -17.33 2.30 3.32
C VAL A 120 -16.59 3.49 3.95
N LEU A 121 -15.26 3.44 3.97
CA LEU A 121 -14.46 4.49 4.58
C LEU A 121 -14.44 5.77 3.74
N PHE A 122 -14.51 5.67 2.41
CA PHE A 122 -14.66 6.84 1.54
C PHE A 122 -15.95 7.62 1.87
N ALA A 123 -17.05 6.91 2.12
CA ALA A 123 -18.30 7.55 2.54
C ALA A 123 -18.12 8.27 3.89
N LEU A 124 -17.46 7.64 4.86
CA LEU A 124 -17.18 8.24 6.18
C LEU A 124 -16.18 9.41 6.14
N ASP A 125 -15.20 9.38 5.23
CA ASP A 125 -14.29 10.51 5.00
C ASP A 125 -15.02 11.71 4.36
N THR A 126 -16.10 11.45 3.63
CA THR A 126 -16.92 12.49 3.00
C THR A 126 -17.95 13.08 3.96
N GLU A 127 -18.61 12.23 4.75
CA GLU A 127 -19.60 12.63 5.74
C GLU A 127 -19.50 11.69 6.94
N ASP A 128 -19.06 12.23 8.10
CA ASP A 128 -18.93 11.41 9.31
C ASP A 128 -20.32 10.99 9.81
N ASP A 129 -20.46 9.69 10.05
CA ASP A 129 -21.61 9.09 10.74
C ASP A 129 -21.06 8.32 11.94
N ALA A 130 -21.34 8.82 13.14
CA ALA A 130 -20.82 8.23 14.37
C ALA A 130 -21.28 6.76 14.58
N GLY A 131 -22.45 6.37 14.06
CA GLY A 131 -22.93 5.00 14.12
C GLY A 131 -22.10 4.08 13.23
N LYS A 132 -22.05 4.39 11.94
CA LYS A 132 -21.29 3.62 10.93
C LYS A 132 -19.79 3.61 11.23
N ARG A 133 -19.25 4.73 11.72
CA ARG A 133 -17.84 4.81 12.16
C ARG A 133 -17.57 3.82 13.29
N ARG A 134 -18.42 3.75 14.32
CA ARG A 134 -18.25 2.76 15.40
C ARG A 134 -18.27 1.32 14.88
N GLU A 135 -19.11 1.02 13.88
CA GLU A 135 -19.19 -0.31 13.29
C GLU A 135 -17.94 -0.66 12.46
N ALA A 136 -17.49 0.26 11.61
CA ALA A 136 -16.24 0.13 10.85
C ALA A 136 -15.02 -0.06 11.77
N VAL A 137 -14.91 0.74 12.84
CA VAL A 137 -13.82 0.65 13.82
C VAL A 137 -13.86 -0.66 14.59
N ARG A 138 -15.05 -1.17 14.93
CA ARG A 138 -15.21 -2.47 15.56
C ARG A 138 -14.79 -3.61 14.61
N ALA A 139 -15.15 -3.52 13.34
CA ALA A 139 -14.76 -4.51 12.33
C ALA A 139 -13.23 -4.54 12.14
N GLU A 140 -12.58 -3.37 12.03
CA GLU A 140 -11.11 -3.26 11.97
C GLU A 140 -10.44 -3.82 13.23
N ARG A 141 -11.00 -3.56 14.42
CA ARG A 141 -10.46 -4.09 15.68
C ARG A 141 -10.49 -5.62 15.72
N ASN A 142 -11.58 -6.22 15.27
CA ASN A 142 -11.72 -7.67 15.21
C ASN A 142 -10.72 -8.27 14.21
N LEU A 143 -10.58 -7.68 13.01
CA LEU A 143 -9.60 -8.12 12.03
C LEU A 143 -8.17 -7.96 12.53
N SER A 144 -7.84 -6.84 13.17
CA SER A 144 -6.52 -6.56 13.75
C SER A 144 -6.15 -7.55 14.85
N ALA A 145 -7.12 -7.91 15.72
CA ALA A 145 -6.92 -8.95 16.72
C ALA A 145 -6.64 -10.32 16.08
N ARG A 146 -7.40 -10.69 15.03
CA ARG A 146 -7.17 -11.95 14.30
C ARG A 146 -5.82 -11.96 13.57
N LEU A 147 -5.42 -10.83 12.97
CA LEU A 147 -4.10 -10.66 12.36
C LEU A 147 -2.99 -10.85 13.39
N LEU A 148 -3.12 -10.22 14.56
CA LEU A 148 -2.14 -10.34 15.63
C LEU A 148 -2.01 -11.80 16.08
N GLU A 149 -3.11 -12.51 16.31
CA GLU A 149 -3.09 -13.94 16.65
C GLU A 149 -2.24 -14.74 15.64
N VAL A 150 -2.53 -14.57 14.34
CA VAL A 150 -1.80 -15.27 13.28
C VAL A 150 -0.32 -14.86 13.24
N TYR A 151 0.01 -13.58 13.41
CA TYR A 151 1.40 -13.15 13.48
C TYR A 151 2.13 -13.75 14.67
N LEU A 152 1.52 -13.80 15.85
CA LEU A 152 2.14 -14.39 17.04
C LEU A 152 2.34 -15.91 16.91
N GLU A 153 1.37 -16.60 16.30
CA GLU A 153 1.41 -18.05 16.03
C GLU A 153 2.47 -18.41 14.97
N THR A 154 2.59 -17.58 13.93
CA THR A 154 3.49 -17.84 12.79
C THR A 154 4.85 -17.16 12.91
N LEU A 155 5.09 -16.33 13.93
CA LEU A 155 6.37 -15.66 14.16
C LEU A 155 7.50 -16.67 14.39
N HIS A 156 8.50 -16.65 13.52
CA HIS A 156 9.66 -17.53 13.57
C HIS A 156 10.95 -16.80 13.14
N PRO A 157 12.14 -17.30 13.55
CA PRO A 157 13.41 -16.85 12.97
C PRO A 157 13.45 -17.17 11.48
N VAL A 158 14.04 -16.27 10.69
CA VAL A 158 14.18 -16.42 9.24
C VAL A 158 15.63 -16.21 8.81
N THR A 159 15.99 -16.81 7.70
CA THR A 159 17.26 -16.60 7.02
C THR A 159 17.16 -15.46 6.02
N VAL A 160 18.32 -14.90 5.64
CA VAL A 160 18.41 -13.91 4.54
C VAL A 160 17.83 -14.46 3.24
N ALA A 161 18.01 -15.75 2.96
CA ALA A 161 17.50 -16.37 1.75
C ALA A 161 15.96 -16.45 1.73
N GLU A 162 15.34 -16.84 2.84
CA GLU A 162 13.89 -16.87 2.99
C GLU A 162 13.29 -15.47 2.84
N VAL A 163 13.83 -14.48 3.57
CA VAL A 163 13.37 -13.09 3.47
C VAL A 163 13.53 -12.56 2.05
N SER A 164 14.69 -12.77 1.42
CA SER A 164 14.96 -12.24 0.07
C SER A 164 14.05 -12.83 -1.02
N ALA A 165 13.45 -13.99 -0.77
CA ALA A 165 12.50 -14.61 -1.69
C ALA A 165 11.08 -14.02 -1.57
N GLU A 166 10.79 -13.25 -0.51
CA GLU A 166 9.45 -12.73 -0.26
C GLU A 166 9.04 -11.62 -1.24
N PRO A 167 7.80 -11.64 -1.76
CA PRO A 167 7.37 -10.70 -2.79
C PRO A 167 7.23 -9.28 -2.26
N ILE A 168 7.14 -9.08 -0.95
CA ILE A 168 7.01 -7.76 -0.32
C ILE A 168 8.18 -6.82 -0.67
N HIS A 169 9.35 -7.35 -1.01
CA HIS A 169 10.50 -6.55 -1.43
C HIS A 169 10.28 -5.84 -2.77
N ARG A 170 9.34 -6.31 -3.61
CA ARG A 170 8.87 -5.56 -4.78
C ARG A 170 8.28 -4.21 -4.40
N LEU A 171 7.59 -4.14 -3.26
CA LEU A 171 6.94 -2.92 -2.80
C LEU A 171 7.94 -1.93 -2.20
N PHE A 172 8.90 -2.43 -1.41
CA PHE A 172 9.72 -1.60 -0.52
C PHE A 172 11.21 -1.51 -0.89
N TYR A 173 11.70 -2.33 -1.83
CA TYR A 173 13.12 -2.32 -2.18
C TYR A 173 13.37 -2.29 -3.69
N GLU A 174 12.76 -3.18 -4.46
CA GLU A 174 13.04 -3.28 -5.90
C GLU A 174 12.63 -2.02 -6.67
N ARG A 175 11.60 -1.31 -6.20
CA ARG A 175 11.16 -0.02 -6.75
C ARG A 175 12.13 1.14 -6.50
N LEU A 176 13.17 0.96 -5.69
CA LEU A 176 14.21 1.96 -5.41
C LEU A 176 15.46 1.80 -6.26
N ILE A 177 15.67 0.62 -6.83
CA ILE A 177 16.96 0.24 -7.42
C ILE A 177 16.80 -0.08 -8.89
N ASP A 178 17.90 0.10 -9.62
CA ASP A 178 18.00 -0.35 -10.99
C ASP A 178 18.15 -1.88 -10.99
N ALA A 179 17.39 -2.56 -11.83
CA ALA A 179 17.32 -4.01 -11.80
C ALA A 179 18.64 -4.68 -12.22
N ASP A 180 19.41 -4.02 -13.10
CA ASP A 180 20.61 -4.59 -13.71
C ASP A 180 21.84 -4.32 -12.82
N THR A 181 21.98 -3.09 -12.34
CA THR A 181 23.11 -2.66 -11.48
C THR A 181 22.85 -2.92 -10.00
N ARG A 182 21.59 -3.09 -9.58
CA ARG A 182 21.16 -3.22 -8.18
C ARG A 182 21.48 -1.99 -7.32
N LEU A 183 21.68 -0.83 -7.95
CA LEU A 183 22.01 0.43 -7.29
C LEU A 183 20.80 1.38 -7.26
N SER A 184 20.72 2.19 -6.22
CA SER A 184 19.79 3.33 -6.13
C SER A 184 20.48 4.60 -6.66
N PRO A 185 19.76 5.54 -7.31
CA PRO A 185 18.34 5.46 -7.64
C PRO A 185 18.08 4.63 -8.91
N GLY A 186 17.00 3.85 -8.88
CA GLY A 186 16.44 3.17 -10.04
C GLY A 186 14.97 2.83 -9.84
N GLY A 187 14.41 1.97 -10.71
CA GLY A 187 13.00 1.60 -10.68
C GLY A 187 12.07 2.82 -10.63
N ARG A 188 10.98 2.71 -9.86
CA ARG A 188 9.99 3.79 -9.72
C ARG A 188 10.56 5.06 -9.11
N LEU A 189 11.57 4.99 -8.25
CA LEU A 189 12.23 6.20 -7.75
C LEU A 189 12.81 7.03 -8.92
N ALA A 190 13.56 6.38 -9.80
CA ALA A 190 14.11 7.04 -10.98
C ALA A 190 13.01 7.50 -11.94
N ASP A 191 12.06 6.61 -12.26
CA ASP A 191 11.00 6.90 -13.24
C ASP A 191 10.07 8.02 -12.78
N PHE A 192 9.71 8.02 -11.50
CA PHE A 192 8.75 8.97 -10.97
C PHE A 192 9.39 10.33 -10.73
N TYR A 193 10.64 10.40 -10.28
CA TYR A 193 11.17 11.60 -9.64
C TYR A 193 12.48 12.12 -10.20
N VAL A 194 13.44 11.25 -10.50
CA VAL A 194 14.80 11.68 -10.86
C VAL A 194 14.79 12.44 -12.19
N GLY A 195 15.35 13.65 -12.16
CA GLY A 195 15.41 14.55 -13.33
C GLY A 195 14.04 15.06 -13.80
N LYS A 196 12.98 14.93 -12.98
CA LYS A 196 11.63 15.39 -13.31
C LYS A 196 11.30 16.73 -12.62
N PRO A 197 10.41 17.55 -13.21
CA PRO A 197 9.93 18.77 -12.57
C PRO A 197 8.85 18.47 -11.52
N PHE A 198 8.81 19.29 -10.49
CA PHE A 198 7.85 19.29 -9.40
C PHE A 198 7.09 20.61 -9.39
N VAL A 199 5.77 20.54 -9.57
CA VAL A 199 4.89 21.70 -9.57
C VAL A 199 4.06 21.70 -8.29
N PHE A 200 4.15 22.80 -7.54
CA PHE A 200 3.36 23.08 -6.35
C PHE A 200 2.62 24.42 -6.55
N PRO A 201 1.65 24.77 -5.68
CA PRO A 201 0.97 26.06 -5.75
C PRO A 201 1.97 27.22 -5.75
N GLY A 202 2.03 27.97 -6.86
CA GLY A 202 2.88 29.15 -7.01
C GLY A 202 4.38 28.88 -7.22
N MET A 203 4.82 27.63 -7.40
CA MET A 203 6.24 27.32 -7.63
C MET A 203 6.47 26.07 -8.48
N GLU A 204 7.63 26.04 -9.12
CA GLU A 204 8.17 24.88 -9.82
C GLU A 204 9.61 24.65 -9.39
N LEU A 205 9.98 23.39 -9.17
CA LEU A 205 11.30 22.95 -8.73
C LEU A 205 11.78 21.79 -9.60
N ASP A 206 13.08 21.69 -9.84
CA ASP A 206 13.69 20.47 -10.33
C ASP A 206 13.92 19.45 -9.19
N TRP A 207 14.13 18.19 -9.57
CA TRP A 207 14.44 17.12 -8.62
C TRP A 207 15.66 17.42 -7.74
N ASP A 208 16.73 17.94 -8.32
CA ASP A 208 17.97 18.18 -7.61
C ASP A 208 17.75 19.14 -6.45
N ARG A 209 17.06 20.25 -6.70
CA ARG A 209 16.70 21.20 -5.65
C ARG A 209 15.70 20.59 -4.68
N PHE A 210 14.60 20.05 -5.18
CA PHE A 210 13.51 19.52 -4.35
C PHE A 210 13.98 18.44 -3.36
N SER A 211 14.79 17.49 -3.82
CA SER A 211 15.30 16.38 -3.00
C SER A 211 16.17 16.81 -1.82
N ARG A 212 16.74 18.02 -1.86
CA ARG A 212 17.61 18.57 -0.80
C ARG A 212 16.91 19.52 0.16
N LEU A 213 15.68 19.94 -0.13
CA LEU A 213 14.94 20.86 0.75
C LEU A 213 14.50 20.15 2.03
N LYS A 214 14.63 20.85 3.16
CA LYS A 214 13.95 20.47 4.40
C LYS A 214 12.56 21.08 4.40
N PHE A 215 11.62 20.40 5.04
CA PHE A 215 10.23 20.81 5.06
C PHE A 215 9.88 21.45 6.41
N VAL A 216 9.12 22.52 6.35
CA VAL A 216 8.42 23.10 7.50
C VAL A 216 6.93 23.02 7.23
N ILE A 217 6.23 22.05 7.79
CA ILE A 217 4.82 21.80 7.52
C ILE A 217 4.00 22.33 8.69
N ASN A 218 3.13 23.31 8.44
CA ASN A 218 2.30 23.97 9.46
C ASN A 218 3.13 24.48 10.66
N GLY A 219 4.33 25.01 10.36
CA GLY A 219 5.27 25.51 11.37
C GLY A 219 6.20 24.45 11.98
N GLN A 220 5.97 23.15 11.75
CA GLN A 220 6.83 22.07 12.24
C GLN A 220 7.97 21.78 11.26
N LEU A 221 9.22 22.00 11.69
CA LEU A 221 10.42 21.62 10.93
C LEU A 221 10.66 20.11 11.02
N TYR A 222 11.06 19.50 9.90
CA TYR A 222 11.42 18.08 9.82
C TYR A 222 12.90 17.91 9.54
N LYS A 223 13.50 16.89 10.18
CA LYS A 223 14.94 16.65 10.16
C LYS A 223 15.48 16.23 8.80
N SER A 224 14.70 15.50 8.00
CA SER A 224 15.16 14.88 6.76
C SER A 224 14.55 15.53 5.52
N SER A 225 15.30 15.55 4.42
CA SER A 225 14.80 15.89 3.09
C SER A 225 14.25 14.64 2.38
N ILE A 226 13.52 14.83 1.29
CA ILE A 226 13.00 13.72 0.47
C ILE A 226 14.14 12.80 -0.03
N GLY A 227 15.26 13.38 -0.48
CA GLY A 227 16.42 12.62 -0.95
C GLY A 227 17.03 11.75 0.14
N GLU A 228 17.26 12.32 1.32
CA GLU A 228 17.81 11.58 2.46
C GLU A 228 16.88 10.44 2.92
N LEU A 229 15.56 10.63 2.85
CA LEU A 229 14.59 9.57 3.17
C LEU A 229 14.65 8.41 2.17
N PHE A 230 14.80 8.69 0.87
CA PHE A 230 15.00 7.64 -0.13
C PHE A 230 16.33 6.90 0.08
N ASP A 231 17.41 7.63 0.36
CA ASP A 231 18.73 7.02 0.61
C ASP A 231 18.71 6.13 1.85
N ALA A 232 18.10 6.61 2.95
CA ALA A 232 17.94 5.84 4.18
C ALA A 232 17.10 4.57 3.94
N ALA A 233 15.99 4.68 3.22
CA ALA A 233 15.14 3.54 2.90
C ALA A 233 15.85 2.52 2.00
N ALA A 234 16.55 2.97 0.95
CA ALA A 234 17.34 2.11 0.06
C ALA A 234 18.46 1.38 0.79
N ALA A 235 19.06 2.01 1.80
CA ALA A 235 20.09 1.40 2.63
C ALA A 235 19.51 0.38 3.63
N ARG A 236 18.40 0.70 4.31
CA ARG A 236 17.89 -0.09 5.44
C ARG A 236 16.93 -1.21 5.03
N LEU A 237 16.12 -0.99 4.00
CA LEU A 237 15.09 -1.95 3.57
C LEU A 237 15.60 -2.99 2.57
N ARG A 238 16.92 -3.13 2.45
CA ARG A 238 17.53 -4.24 1.73
C ARG A 238 17.09 -5.57 2.33
N PRO A 239 16.73 -6.59 1.53
CA PRO A 239 16.26 -7.87 2.04
C PRO A 239 17.23 -8.53 3.03
N ASP A 240 18.54 -8.45 2.76
CA ASP A 240 19.58 -9.02 3.64
C ASP A 240 19.69 -8.36 5.02
N ARG A 241 19.07 -7.19 5.20
CA ARG A 241 19.04 -6.45 6.47
C ARG A 241 17.72 -6.60 7.21
N LEU A 242 16.75 -7.33 6.67
CA LEU A 242 15.39 -7.45 7.24
C LEU A 242 15.11 -8.81 7.88
N ALA A 243 16.10 -9.71 7.92
CA ALA A 243 16.00 -10.97 8.64
C ALA A 243 16.18 -10.84 10.17
N ASP A 244 16.49 -9.64 10.66
CA ASP A 244 16.72 -9.33 12.07
C ASP A 244 15.45 -9.19 12.91
N ALA A 245 14.26 -9.14 12.27
CA ALA A 245 12.97 -9.00 12.94
C ALA A 245 12.06 -10.24 12.86
N GLY A 246 12.62 -11.39 12.48
CA GLY A 246 11.83 -12.61 12.23
C GLY A 246 10.89 -12.47 11.02
N GLY A 247 10.21 -13.57 10.70
CA GLY A 247 9.18 -13.61 9.66
C GLY A 247 7.84 -14.07 10.20
N VAL A 248 6.77 -13.65 9.53
CA VAL A 248 5.39 -14.04 9.79
C VAL A 248 4.67 -14.40 8.50
N VAL A 249 3.58 -15.17 8.62
CA VAL A 249 2.61 -15.30 7.52
C VAL A 249 1.80 -14.01 7.47
N ALA A 250 1.89 -13.27 6.37
CA ALA A 250 1.20 -11.99 6.22
C ALA A 250 0.74 -11.74 4.79
N HIS A 251 -0.24 -10.83 4.65
CA HIS A 251 -0.78 -10.43 3.36
C HIS A 251 0.18 -9.51 2.57
N GLY A 252 0.98 -8.69 3.26
CA GLY A 252 1.95 -7.75 2.68
C GLY A 252 1.36 -6.53 1.93
N ASP A 253 0.07 -6.57 1.58
CA ASP A 253 -0.63 -5.51 0.83
C ASP A 253 -2.13 -5.41 1.18
N ALA A 254 -2.45 -5.53 2.46
CA ALA A 254 -3.82 -5.51 2.97
C ALA A 254 -4.40 -4.09 3.07
N HIS A 255 -4.33 -3.31 1.99
CA HIS A 255 -5.02 -2.01 1.95
C HIS A 255 -6.55 -2.20 1.85
N ASN A 256 -7.35 -1.25 2.31
CA ASN A 256 -8.81 -1.41 2.44
C ASN A 256 -9.58 -1.69 1.13
N ALA A 257 -8.98 -1.44 -0.04
CA ALA A 257 -9.55 -1.86 -1.33
C ALA A 257 -9.34 -3.36 -1.66
N ASN A 258 -8.55 -4.08 -0.87
CA ASN A 258 -8.35 -5.53 -0.89
C ASN A 258 -9.04 -6.20 0.33
N VAL A 259 -10.01 -5.51 0.93
CA VAL A 259 -10.78 -5.99 2.08
C VAL A 259 -12.25 -5.84 1.75
N TRP A 260 -13.00 -6.94 1.81
CA TRP A 260 -14.45 -6.92 1.76
C TRP A 260 -15.02 -6.52 3.12
N TYR A 261 -16.11 -5.76 3.10
CA TYR A 261 -16.89 -5.41 4.27
C TYR A 261 -18.27 -6.05 4.13
N THR A 262 -18.56 -7.05 4.97
CA THR A 262 -19.84 -7.79 4.97
C THR A 262 -20.65 -7.45 6.20
N GLU A 263 -21.94 -7.19 6.00
CA GLU A 263 -22.89 -7.01 7.10
C GLU A 263 -23.83 -8.21 7.16
N GLU A 264 -23.70 -9.01 8.22
CA GLU A 264 -24.58 -10.15 8.48
C GLU A 264 -25.18 -10.04 9.87
N ALA A 265 -26.51 -10.18 9.97
CA ALA A 265 -27.25 -10.18 11.24
C ALA A 265 -26.89 -9.02 12.20
N GLY A 266 -26.61 -7.82 11.66
CA GLY A 266 -26.23 -6.63 12.45
C GLY A 266 -24.77 -6.62 12.92
N ARG A 267 -23.90 -7.45 12.32
CA ARG A 267 -22.45 -7.45 12.57
C ARG A 267 -21.71 -7.23 11.26
N ALA A 268 -20.73 -6.34 11.34
CA ALA A 268 -19.79 -6.07 10.26
C ALA A 268 -18.55 -6.94 10.41
N GLU A 269 -18.15 -7.61 9.33
CA GLU A 269 -16.96 -8.45 9.26
C GLU A 269 -16.08 -8.03 8.09
N LEU A 270 -14.77 -8.21 8.26
CA LEU A 270 -13.77 -7.91 7.24
C LEU A 270 -13.09 -9.20 6.77
N SER A 271 -12.91 -9.34 5.46
CA SER A 271 -12.17 -10.44 4.86
C SER A 271 -11.25 -9.96 3.74
N PHE A 272 -10.05 -10.48 3.69
CA PHE A 272 -9.08 -10.15 2.64
C PHE A 272 -9.47 -10.76 1.31
N PHE A 273 -8.95 -10.18 0.23
CA PHE A 273 -8.89 -10.82 -1.08
C PHE A 273 -7.70 -10.24 -1.84
N ASP A 274 -7.32 -10.88 -2.95
CA ASP A 274 -6.18 -10.46 -3.77
C ASP A 274 -4.85 -10.30 -2.99
N PRO A 275 -4.34 -11.39 -2.37
CA PRO A 275 -3.11 -11.36 -1.59
C PRO A 275 -1.85 -11.39 -2.46
N ALA A 276 -1.71 -10.42 -3.36
CA ALA A 276 -0.63 -10.38 -4.34
C ALA A 276 0.77 -10.28 -3.73
N PHE A 277 0.93 -9.92 -2.46
CA PHE A 277 2.24 -9.84 -1.79
C PHE A 277 2.30 -10.70 -0.54
N ALA A 278 1.40 -11.67 -0.41
CA ALA A 278 1.42 -12.58 0.74
C ALA A 278 2.56 -13.58 0.65
N GLY A 279 2.99 -14.00 1.84
CA GLY A 279 4.15 -14.84 2.01
C GLY A 279 4.20 -15.46 3.40
N SER A 280 5.14 -16.39 3.59
CA SER A 280 5.26 -17.14 4.85
C SER A 280 6.36 -16.60 5.76
N HIS A 281 7.33 -15.88 5.21
CA HIS A 281 8.53 -15.35 5.85
C HIS A 281 8.60 -13.82 5.74
N ILE A 282 7.45 -13.15 5.63
CA ILE A 282 7.37 -11.71 5.48
C ILE A 282 8.06 -11.04 6.67
N PRO A 283 9.04 -10.14 6.48
CA PRO A 283 9.68 -9.44 7.57
C PRO A 283 8.65 -8.77 8.47
N THR A 284 8.65 -9.13 9.76
CA THR A 284 7.56 -8.77 10.68
C THR A 284 7.29 -7.27 10.72
N LEU A 285 8.34 -6.44 10.68
CA LEU A 285 8.21 -4.97 10.69
C LEU A 285 7.65 -4.39 9.39
N LEU A 286 7.60 -5.14 8.28
CA LEU A 286 6.99 -4.67 7.03
C LEU A 286 5.58 -5.22 6.80
N ALA A 287 5.19 -6.28 7.52
CA ALA A 287 3.94 -7.01 7.30
C ALA A 287 2.69 -6.12 7.24
N GLU A 288 2.62 -5.10 8.10
CA GLU A 288 1.46 -4.19 8.23
C GLU A 288 1.73 -2.74 7.85
N VAL A 289 2.95 -2.43 7.41
CA VAL A 289 3.33 -1.04 7.09
C VAL A 289 2.43 -0.47 6.00
N LYS A 290 2.23 -1.24 4.92
CA LYS A 290 1.43 -0.78 3.79
C LYS A 290 -0.03 -0.56 4.18
N ALA A 291 -0.62 -1.51 4.91
CA ALA A 291 -1.98 -1.37 5.42
C ALA A 291 -2.10 -0.17 6.37
N THR A 292 -1.14 0.00 7.29
CA THR A 292 -1.10 1.16 8.20
C THR A 292 -1.05 2.48 7.42
N PHE A 293 -0.22 2.59 6.39
CA PHE A 293 -0.20 3.80 5.57
C PHE A 293 -1.49 3.98 4.78
N HIS A 294 -1.86 2.99 3.95
CA HIS A 294 -2.95 3.12 2.99
C HIS A 294 -4.34 3.19 3.65
N ASN A 295 -4.49 2.67 4.86
CA ASN A 295 -5.76 2.63 5.56
C ASN A 295 -5.97 3.85 6.47
N ILE A 296 -4.91 4.62 6.74
CA ILE A 296 -4.97 5.77 7.66
C ILE A 296 -4.49 7.05 6.96
N PHE A 297 -3.22 7.10 6.55
CA PHE A 297 -2.56 8.32 6.09
C PHE A 297 -2.81 8.63 4.62
N ALA A 298 -3.08 7.61 3.80
CA ALA A 298 -3.52 7.73 2.42
C ALA A 298 -4.98 8.18 2.30
N HIS A 299 -5.27 9.39 2.75
CA HIS A 299 -6.62 9.96 2.65
C HIS A 299 -7.09 9.92 1.18
N PRO A 300 -8.29 9.39 0.89
CA PRO A 300 -8.68 9.11 -0.48
C PRO A 300 -8.74 10.35 -1.36
N PHE A 301 -9.07 11.52 -0.79
CA PHE A 301 -9.14 12.77 -1.54
C PHE A 301 -7.80 13.22 -2.12
N TRP A 302 -6.67 13.00 -1.45
CA TRP A 302 -5.39 13.41 -2.05
C TRP A 302 -4.75 12.31 -2.87
N LEU A 303 -4.93 11.03 -2.48
CA LEU A 303 -4.29 9.91 -3.17
C LEU A 303 -5.12 9.42 -4.38
N TYR A 304 -6.41 9.15 -4.21
CA TYR A 304 -7.22 8.51 -5.26
C TYR A 304 -8.10 9.48 -6.05
N ASP A 305 -8.57 10.58 -5.43
CA ASP A 305 -9.41 11.60 -6.07
C ASP A 305 -8.85 13.03 -5.94
N PRO A 306 -7.66 13.34 -6.48
CA PRO A 306 -6.91 14.57 -6.16
C PRO A 306 -7.62 15.90 -6.47
N ALA A 307 -8.62 15.88 -7.35
CA ALA A 307 -9.50 17.02 -7.60
C ALA A 307 -10.29 17.41 -6.35
N ILE A 308 -10.84 16.43 -5.62
CA ILE A 308 -11.57 16.63 -4.36
C ILE A 308 -10.64 17.29 -3.34
N ALA A 309 -9.39 16.83 -3.20
CA ALA A 309 -8.44 17.47 -2.29
C ALA A 309 -8.17 18.94 -2.63
N THR A 310 -8.17 19.30 -3.91
CA THR A 310 -7.93 20.68 -4.36
C THR A 310 -9.10 21.59 -4.02
N GLU A 311 -10.33 21.08 -4.08
CA GLU A 311 -11.54 21.81 -3.71
C GLU A 311 -11.73 21.88 -2.19
N THR A 312 -11.29 20.84 -1.48
CA THR A 312 -11.54 20.66 -0.04
C THR A 312 -10.49 21.33 0.84
N PHE A 313 -9.21 21.23 0.47
CA PHE A 313 -8.10 21.63 1.32
C PHE A 313 -7.36 22.84 0.76
N ARG A 314 -6.90 23.70 1.66
CA ARG A 314 -5.90 24.73 1.36
C ARG A 314 -4.53 24.10 1.39
N ALA A 315 -3.70 24.43 0.42
CA ALA A 315 -2.29 24.06 0.38
C ALA A 315 -1.50 25.19 -0.28
N GLN A 316 -0.52 25.72 0.43
CA GLN A 316 0.38 26.77 -0.05
C GLN A 316 1.81 26.37 0.20
N ALA A 317 2.70 26.75 -0.72
CA ALA A 317 4.13 26.55 -0.57
C ALA A 317 4.85 27.89 -0.68
N ARG A 318 5.85 28.10 0.18
CA ARG A 318 6.82 29.19 0.05
C ARG A 318 8.22 28.66 0.28
N LEU A 319 9.19 29.21 -0.45
CA LEU A 319 10.57 28.76 -0.40
C LEU A 319 11.44 29.83 0.26
N GLU A 320 12.12 29.46 1.35
CA GLU A 320 13.02 30.35 2.09
C GLU A 320 14.39 29.68 2.25
N GLY A 321 15.33 30.06 1.39
CA GLY A 321 16.63 29.41 1.32
C GLY A 321 16.52 27.93 0.96
N ASN A 322 16.85 27.06 1.93
CA ASN A 322 16.79 25.60 1.81
C ASN A 322 15.57 24.97 2.50
N LEU A 323 14.62 25.80 2.96
CA LEU A 323 13.40 25.37 3.62
C LEU A 323 12.20 25.54 2.68
N LEU A 324 11.48 24.46 2.45
CA LEU A 324 10.15 24.47 1.84
C LEU A 324 9.12 24.56 2.95
N HIS A 325 8.53 25.74 3.12
CA HIS A 325 7.43 25.93 4.04
C HIS A 325 6.12 25.56 3.35
N VAL A 326 5.33 24.76 4.04
CA VAL A 326 4.03 24.27 3.58
C VAL A 326 2.99 24.62 4.62
N ASP A 327 1.95 25.33 4.19
CA ASP A 327 0.78 25.62 5.00
C ASP A 327 -0.44 24.91 4.40
N THR A 328 -1.04 23.99 5.15
CA THR A 328 -2.21 23.21 4.72
C THR A 328 -3.15 22.88 5.88
N ASP A 329 -4.45 22.85 5.60
CA ASP A 329 -5.48 22.44 6.54
C ASP A 329 -5.89 20.96 6.41
N TRP A 330 -5.16 20.18 5.59
CA TRP A 330 -5.38 18.74 5.52
C TRP A 330 -5.09 18.05 6.86
N ASP A 331 -6.03 17.22 7.30
CA ASP A 331 -5.91 16.39 8.50
C ASP A 331 -6.62 15.05 8.31
N LEU A 332 -6.35 14.09 9.21
CA LEU A 332 -7.08 12.83 9.27
C LEU A 332 -8.54 13.08 9.67
N SER A 333 -9.45 12.47 8.91
CA SER A 333 -10.88 12.40 9.27
C SER A 333 -11.07 11.63 10.60
N PRO A 334 -12.23 11.76 11.27
CA PRO A 334 -12.50 11.05 12.52
C PRO A 334 -12.31 9.53 12.40
N VAL A 335 -12.79 8.92 11.30
CA VAL A 335 -12.64 7.46 11.12
C VAL A 335 -11.17 7.06 10.97
N ARG A 336 -10.34 7.84 10.26
CA ARG A 336 -8.91 7.51 10.08
C ARG A 336 -8.13 7.60 11.40
N ARG A 337 -8.49 8.54 12.28
CA ARG A 337 -7.91 8.62 13.64
C ARG A 337 -8.26 7.40 14.48
N ASP A 338 -9.53 7.00 14.48
CA ASP A 338 -9.97 5.81 15.23
C ASP A 338 -9.28 4.53 14.71
N LEU A 339 -9.12 4.39 13.38
CA LEU A 339 -8.41 3.25 12.80
C LEU A 339 -6.91 3.25 13.15
N LEU A 340 -6.27 4.43 13.23
CA LEU A 340 -4.87 4.55 13.69
C LEU A 340 -4.71 4.07 15.13
N GLU A 341 -5.63 4.45 16.01
CA GLU A 341 -5.63 3.99 17.40
C GLU A 341 -5.85 2.47 17.50
N VAL A 342 -6.73 1.90 16.67
CA VAL A 342 -6.88 0.44 16.58
C VAL A 342 -5.59 -0.23 16.12
N LYS A 343 -4.95 0.26 15.05
CA LYS A 343 -3.67 -0.30 14.57
C LYS A 343 -2.59 -0.20 15.65
N ALA A 344 -2.54 0.90 16.40
CA ALA A 344 -1.57 1.07 17.47
C ALA A 344 -1.79 0.05 18.60
N THR A 345 -3.01 -0.01 19.13
CA THR A 345 -3.33 -0.71 20.38
C THR A 345 -3.62 -2.19 20.20
N ALA A 346 -4.28 -2.58 19.12
CA ALA A 346 -4.71 -3.96 18.88
C ALA A 346 -3.70 -4.79 18.08
N LEU A 347 -2.71 -4.16 17.43
CA LEU A 347 -1.79 -4.84 16.52
C LEU A 347 -0.32 -4.49 16.77
N TRP A 348 0.09 -3.25 16.52
CA TRP A 348 1.49 -2.86 16.55
C TRP A 348 2.12 -2.99 17.93
N ARG A 349 1.53 -2.39 18.97
CA ARG A 349 2.10 -2.43 20.32
C ARG A 349 2.27 -3.87 20.84
N PRO A 350 1.25 -4.75 20.79
CA PRO A 350 1.41 -6.15 21.19
C PRO A 350 2.47 -6.89 20.37
N LEU A 351 2.54 -6.65 19.06
CA LEU A 351 3.53 -7.29 18.18
C LEU A 351 4.97 -6.86 18.52
N LEU A 352 5.22 -5.57 18.72
CA LEU A 352 6.54 -5.05 19.09
C LEU A 352 6.97 -5.54 20.48
N LEU A 353 6.02 -5.63 21.44
CA LEU A 353 6.27 -6.24 22.75
C LEU A 353 6.70 -7.70 22.61
N GLU A 354 6.05 -8.48 21.74
CA GLU A 354 6.43 -9.87 21.51
C GLU A 354 7.80 -9.99 20.84
N LEU A 355 8.07 -9.19 19.81
CA LEU A 355 9.38 -9.16 19.17
C LEU A 355 10.48 -8.85 20.18
N LYS A 356 10.29 -7.84 21.04
CA LYS A 356 11.22 -7.52 22.13
C LYS A 356 11.39 -8.70 23.08
N ARG A 357 10.30 -9.32 23.52
CA ARG A 357 10.31 -10.48 24.43
C ARG A 357 11.10 -11.66 23.85
N ARG A 358 11.02 -11.87 22.52
CA ARG A 358 11.77 -12.92 21.81
C ARG A 358 13.19 -12.50 21.40
N GLY A 359 13.63 -11.27 21.71
CA GLY A 359 14.93 -10.75 21.28
C GLY A 359 15.03 -10.52 19.76
N MET A 360 13.90 -10.32 19.10
CA MET A 360 13.74 -10.12 17.65
C MET A 360 13.35 -8.68 17.30
N LEU A 361 13.40 -7.73 18.25
CA LEU A 361 13.14 -6.33 17.94
C LEU A 361 14.48 -5.61 17.69
N PRO A 362 14.77 -5.18 16.45
CA PRO A 362 15.98 -4.40 16.19
C PRO A 362 15.89 -3.04 16.87
N ALA A 363 17.03 -2.53 17.35
CA ALA A 363 17.09 -1.25 18.07
C ALA A 363 16.63 -0.06 17.22
N ASP A 364 16.70 -0.18 15.89
CA ASP A 364 16.29 0.84 14.93
C ASP A 364 14.91 0.58 14.31
N TRP A 365 14.04 -0.22 14.96
CA TRP A 365 12.71 -0.58 14.44
C TRP A 365 11.88 0.64 13.98
N ARG A 366 11.97 1.78 14.68
CA ARG A 366 11.30 3.03 14.28
C ARG A 366 11.74 3.49 12.90
N ALA A 367 13.04 3.41 12.60
CA ALA A 367 13.57 3.79 11.30
C ALA A 367 13.09 2.84 10.18
N VAL A 368 12.93 1.54 10.48
CA VAL A 368 12.35 0.56 9.56
C VAL A 368 10.90 0.91 9.24
N LEU A 369 10.06 1.16 10.26
CA LEU A 369 8.66 1.53 10.06
C LEU A 369 8.53 2.85 9.30
N ARG A 370 9.26 3.90 9.70
CA ARG A 370 9.23 5.20 9.01
C ARG A 370 9.66 5.09 7.55
N SER A 371 10.71 4.31 7.25
CA SER A 371 11.15 4.06 5.88
C SER A 371 10.03 3.41 5.06
N GLY A 372 9.41 2.36 5.58
CA GLY A 372 8.32 1.69 4.86
C GLY A 372 7.06 2.58 4.71
N LEU A 373 6.69 3.35 5.74
CA LEU A 373 5.58 4.31 5.67
C LEU A 373 5.85 5.39 4.62
N PHE A 374 7.09 5.89 4.52
CA PHE A 374 7.51 6.86 3.52
C PHE A 374 7.42 6.31 2.08
N LEU A 375 7.84 5.06 1.87
CA LEU A 375 7.80 4.44 0.54
C LEU A 375 6.39 4.06 0.07
N SER A 376 5.47 3.83 1.00
CA SER A 376 4.10 3.41 0.72
C SER A 376 3.38 4.37 -0.27
N PRO A 377 3.36 5.70 -0.07
CA PRO A 377 2.82 6.61 -1.07
C PRO A 377 3.77 6.86 -2.25
N THR A 378 5.08 7.00 -2.00
CA THR A 378 6.01 7.52 -3.01
C THR A 378 6.36 6.52 -4.10
N LEU A 379 6.26 5.22 -3.82
CA LEU A 379 6.57 4.17 -4.81
C LEU A 379 5.34 3.41 -5.29
N VAL A 380 4.19 3.55 -4.64
CA VAL A 380 2.94 2.96 -5.13
C VAL A 380 2.36 3.79 -6.27
N MET A 381 2.47 5.12 -6.20
CA MET A 381 1.98 6.05 -7.23
C MET A 381 2.93 7.23 -7.45
N ASN A 382 2.98 7.73 -8.68
CA ASN A 382 3.70 8.96 -8.99
C ASN A 382 2.97 10.18 -8.42
N LEU A 383 3.48 10.72 -7.31
CA LEU A 383 2.88 11.84 -6.58
C LEU A 383 3.03 13.20 -7.28
N ARG A 384 3.80 13.30 -8.38
CA ARG A 384 4.00 14.59 -9.06
C ARG A 384 2.71 15.08 -9.69
N ALA A 385 2.46 16.39 -9.57
CA ALA A 385 1.39 17.05 -10.28
C ALA A 385 1.47 16.78 -11.80
N GLY A 386 0.34 16.40 -12.40
CA GLY A 386 0.21 16.12 -13.83
C GLY A 386 0.75 14.75 -14.30
N ALA A 387 1.43 13.97 -13.45
CA ALA A 387 1.87 12.62 -13.84
C ALA A 387 0.71 11.61 -13.96
N ARG A 388 -0.34 11.83 -13.16
CA ARG A 388 -1.68 11.21 -13.29
C ARG A 388 -2.74 12.26 -12.99
N SER A 389 -3.65 11.99 -12.05
CA SER A 389 -4.70 12.91 -11.61
C SER A 389 -4.22 13.92 -10.56
N HIS A 390 -3.00 13.79 -10.03
CA HIS A 390 -2.49 14.72 -9.02
C HIS A 390 -2.46 16.17 -9.54
N THR A 391 -3.03 17.06 -8.74
CA THR A 391 -2.95 18.51 -8.89
C THR A 391 -1.74 19.06 -8.12
N PRO A 392 -1.32 20.32 -8.35
CA PRO A 392 -0.28 20.95 -7.53
C PRO A 392 -0.57 20.91 -6.03
N ALA A 393 -1.82 21.17 -5.62
CA ALA A 393 -2.23 21.15 -4.21
C ALA A 393 -2.15 19.74 -3.59
N SER A 394 -2.75 18.75 -4.25
CA SER A 394 -2.72 17.36 -3.78
C SER A 394 -1.30 16.77 -3.77
N SER A 395 -0.44 17.13 -4.74
CA SER A 395 0.98 16.77 -4.79
C SER A 395 1.72 17.34 -3.57
N LEU A 396 1.49 18.62 -3.24
CA LEU A 396 2.09 19.25 -2.07
C LEU A 396 1.65 18.57 -0.77
N ILE A 397 0.35 18.27 -0.63
CA ILE A 397 -0.18 17.50 0.51
C ILE A 397 0.49 16.13 0.57
N ALA A 398 0.54 15.39 -0.54
CA ALA A 398 1.10 14.05 -0.60
C ALA A 398 2.58 14.00 -0.13
N PHE A 399 3.42 14.93 -0.60
CA PHE A 399 4.81 15.01 -0.14
C PHE A 399 4.94 15.48 1.31
N SER A 400 4.03 16.33 1.78
CA SER A 400 3.99 16.72 3.20
C SER A 400 3.65 15.53 4.10
N VAL A 401 2.69 14.70 3.70
CA VAL A 401 2.39 13.44 4.40
C VAL A 401 3.56 12.48 4.36
N ALA A 402 4.21 12.31 3.19
CA ALA A 402 5.37 11.46 3.05
C ALA A 402 6.53 11.89 3.97
N ILE A 403 6.81 13.19 4.07
CA ILE A 403 7.78 13.74 5.03
C ILE A 403 7.37 13.46 6.48
N MET A 404 6.11 13.73 6.84
CA MET A 404 5.61 13.54 8.21
C MET A 404 5.77 12.08 8.67
N VAL A 405 5.45 11.12 7.80
CA VAL A 405 5.60 9.70 8.15
C VAL A 405 7.06 9.21 8.09
N GLY A 406 7.88 9.78 7.21
CA GLY A 406 9.26 9.35 6.98
C GLY A 406 10.30 9.98 7.91
N SER A 407 10.12 11.24 8.28
CA SER A 407 11.08 12.02 9.07
C SER A 407 10.55 12.29 10.47
N GLU A 408 11.43 12.19 11.47
CA GLU A 408 11.16 12.79 12.78
C GLU A 408 11.10 14.33 12.67
N PRO A 409 10.25 15.00 13.48
CA PRO A 409 10.28 16.44 13.64
C PRO A 409 11.58 16.91 14.31
N ASP A 410 12.07 18.10 13.95
CA ASP A 410 13.20 18.76 14.61
C ASP A 410 12.74 19.49 15.87
N GLY A 411 12.45 18.70 16.91
CA GLY A 411 11.79 19.15 18.14
C GLY A 411 10.27 19.17 18.02
N GLY A 412 9.57 19.10 19.16
CA GLY A 412 8.11 18.92 19.19
C GLY A 412 7.68 17.48 18.91
N ALA A 413 6.38 17.29 18.68
CA ALA A 413 5.77 16.02 18.30
C ALA A 413 4.70 16.26 17.22
N ASP A 414 4.52 15.28 16.36
CA ASP A 414 3.42 15.19 15.41
C ASP A 414 2.63 13.89 15.63
N ARG A 415 1.56 13.69 14.88
CA ARG A 415 0.71 12.50 15.02
C ARG A 415 1.44 11.18 14.77
N VAL A 416 2.53 11.18 14.00
CA VAL A 416 3.31 9.97 13.71
C VAL A 416 4.25 9.69 14.87
N THR A 417 4.84 10.73 15.45
CA THR A 417 5.63 10.68 16.68
C THR A 417 4.76 10.12 17.81
N ASP A 418 3.57 10.68 18.02
CA ASP A 418 2.62 10.21 19.02
C ASP A 418 2.23 8.74 18.79
N PHE A 419 1.96 8.36 17.53
CA PHE A 419 1.67 6.97 17.18
C PHE A 419 2.84 6.03 17.48
N LEU A 420 4.06 6.39 17.07
CA LEU A 420 5.24 5.55 17.27
C LEU A 420 5.60 5.45 18.76
N ASP A 421 5.41 6.51 19.54
CA ASP A 421 5.62 6.52 20.99
C ASP A 421 4.58 5.67 21.73
N LEU A 422 3.33 5.67 21.24
CA LEU A 422 2.24 4.83 21.75
C LEU A 422 2.51 3.33 21.55
N ILE A 423 3.16 2.95 20.46
CA ILE A 423 3.48 1.54 20.16
C ILE A 423 4.84 1.10 20.68
N ASP A 424 5.67 2.02 21.18
CA ASP A 424 7.00 1.71 21.69
C ASP A 424 6.92 0.78 22.91
N PRO A 425 7.58 -0.38 22.88
CA PRO A 425 7.58 -1.34 23.99
C PRO A 425 8.43 -0.91 25.20
N GLU A 426 9.18 0.20 25.12
CA GLU A 426 9.87 0.84 26.24
C GLU A 426 9.05 1.93 26.93
N SER A 427 8.01 2.46 26.26
CA SER A 427 7.10 3.43 26.87
C SER A 427 6.38 2.76 28.04
N ALA A 428 6.68 3.23 29.26
CA ALA A 428 6.02 2.76 30.48
C ALA A 428 4.51 2.68 30.23
N SER A 429 3.92 1.50 30.46
CA SER A 429 2.48 1.31 30.42
C SER A 429 1.84 2.33 31.36
N GLY A 430 1.22 3.36 30.78
CA GLY A 430 0.37 4.30 31.51
C GLY A 430 -0.84 3.61 32.11
#